data_AF-A0A949ZKN8-F1
#
_entry.id   AF-A0A949ZKN8-F1
#
_cell.length_a   1.000
_cell.length_b   1.000
_cell.length_c   1.000
_cell.angle_alpha   90.00
_cell.angle_beta   90.00
_cell.angle_gamma   90.00
#
_symmetry.space_group_name_H-M   'P 1'
#
loop_
_entity.id
_entity.type
_entity.pdbx_description
1 polymer ?
#
loop_
_entity_poly.entity_id
_entity_poly.type
_entity_poly.pdbx_seq_one_letter_code
_entity_poly.pdbx_strand_id
1 'polypeptide(L)'
;MANAGIRRLVRCVLAASCIWGYFSLPGFSRAQASKQNAEGAASRAAVPPEHAPNLPVVMFRDGQLWIVAYNATLGDVLAMVGKQTGAALDIPVDVNERVVVQLGPGPVRRVLGELLAGSDFNFVMLGSQGDPQAIAKLVLTRKPGNDDPTSPQLAELRPQPSYASIVRRSAIPRDPGPPLP
;
A
#
# COMPACT_ATOMS: atom_id res chain seq x y z
N MET A 1 -0.98 34.28 12.01
CA MET A 1 -1.49 34.55 10.64
C MET A 1 -0.30 34.68 9.68
N ALA A 2 -0.54 34.60 8.36
CA ALA A 2 0.46 34.58 7.27
C ALA A 2 1.19 33.24 7.04
N ASN A 3 0.69 32.48 6.06
CA ASN A 3 1.22 31.21 5.56
C ASN A 3 1.92 31.49 4.22
N ALA A 4 3.26 31.42 4.17
CA ALA A 4 4.05 31.92 3.04
C ALA A 4 4.13 30.92 1.88
N GLY A 5 3.21 31.03 0.92
CA GLY A 5 3.19 30.17 -0.28
C GLY A 5 4.21 30.59 -1.34
N ILE A 6 5.34 29.87 -1.42
CA ILE A 6 6.36 30.08 -2.47
C ILE A 6 5.96 29.30 -3.74
N ARG A 7 5.14 29.93 -4.59
CA ARG A 7 4.86 29.45 -5.95
C ARG A 7 6.08 29.75 -6.83
N ARG A 8 6.82 28.72 -7.25
CA ARG A 8 8.02 28.89 -8.08
C ARG A 8 7.64 29.51 -9.44
N LEU A 9 8.36 30.56 -9.82
CA LEU A 9 8.11 31.33 -11.03
C LEU A 9 8.29 30.50 -12.29
N VAL A 10 7.34 30.66 -13.21
CA VAL A 10 7.61 30.62 -14.66
C VAL A 10 8.32 31.92 -15.04
N ARG A 11 9.47 31.83 -15.72
CA ARG A 11 10.10 32.93 -16.49
C ARG A 11 10.34 32.37 -17.90
N CYS A 12 9.73 32.94 -18.94
CA CYS A 12 10.30 34.05 -19.73
C CYS A 12 11.69 33.67 -20.27
N VAL A 13 11.85 33.19 -21.51
CA VAL A 13 11.70 33.88 -22.81
C VAL A 13 12.84 34.88 -23.09
N LEU A 14 13.28 34.90 -24.35
CA LEU A 14 14.44 35.60 -24.96
C LEU A 14 15.80 34.91 -24.71
N ALA A 15 16.50 34.34 -25.71
CA ALA A 15 16.87 34.73 -27.09
C ALA A 15 18.27 35.36 -27.16
N ALA A 16 19.21 34.62 -27.78
CA ALA A 16 20.53 35.11 -28.17
C ALA A 16 21.08 34.24 -29.33
N SER A 17 20.73 34.60 -30.56
CA SER A 17 21.37 34.04 -31.76
C SER A 17 22.71 34.74 -32.00
N CYS A 18 23.81 33.99 -32.04
CA CYS A 18 25.09 34.45 -32.57
C CYS A 18 25.62 33.44 -33.58
N ILE A 19 25.13 33.55 -34.82
CA ILE A 19 25.71 32.90 -36.00
C ILE A 19 26.77 33.87 -36.53
N TRP A 20 28.06 33.51 -36.49
CA TRP A 20 29.14 34.22 -37.21
C TRP A 20 30.33 33.28 -37.47
N GLY A 21 30.75 33.17 -38.74
CA GLY A 21 31.92 32.39 -39.21
C GLY A 21 31.77 30.86 -39.07
N TYR A 22 31.56 30.06 -40.11
CA TYR A 22 32.00 30.17 -41.51
C TYR A 22 33.52 30.31 -41.68
N PHE A 23 34.28 29.45 -40.98
CA PHE A 23 35.66 29.15 -41.38
C PHE A 23 35.65 27.98 -42.38
N SER A 24 35.94 28.31 -43.64
CA SER A 24 35.99 27.38 -44.77
C SER A 24 37.29 26.59 -44.79
N LEU A 25 37.23 25.30 -45.15
CA LEU A 25 38.38 24.52 -45.63
C LEU A 25 37.88 23.40 -46.56
N PRO A 26 38.29 23.38 -47.84
CA PRO A 26 37.95 22.31 -48.77
C PRO A 26 38.94 21.14 -48.66
N GLY A 27 38.44 19.91 -48.65
CA GLY A 27 39.28 18.71 -48.52
C GLY A 27 38.53 17.44 -48.86
N PHE A 28 38.35 17.15 -50.16
CA PHE A 28 37.81 15.87 -50.62
C PHE A 28 38.74 14.72 -50.21
N SER A 29 38.24 13.76 -49.44
CA SER A 29 38.80 12.41 -49.44
C SER A 29 37.68 11.38 -49.57
N ARG A 30 37.55 10.88 -50.80
CA ARG A 30 36.50 9.96 -51.25
C ARG A 30 36.90 8.53 -50.92
N ALA A 31 36.41 8.01 -49.80
CA ALA A 31 36.43 6.58 -49.48
C ALA A 31 35.00 6.01 -49.57
N GLN A 32 34.52 5.75 -50.79
CA GLN A 32 33.32 4.93 -50.99
C GLN A 32 33.73 3.46 -51.10
N ALA A 33 33.32 2.58 -50.16
CA ALA A 33 32.96 1.17 -50.43
C ALA A 33 32.67 0.36 -49.14
N SER A 34 31.50 0.57 -48.53
CA SER A 34 30.80 -0.50 -47.78
C SER A 34 29.32 -0.15 -47.59
N LYS A 35 28.58 -0.08 -48.72
CA LYS A 35 27.12 -0.27 -48.67
C LYS A 35 26.84 -1.74 -48.32
N GLN A 36 25.61 -2.01 -47.86
CA GLN A 36 25.05 -3.34 -47.58
C GLN A 36 25.54 -4.02 -46.29
N ASN A 37 25.10 -3.48 -45.16
CA ASN A 37 24.26 -4.32 -44.31
C ASN A 37 22.93 -3.60 -44.08
N ALA A 38 21.93 -3.97 -44.87
CA ALA A 38 20.57 -3.48 -44.76
C ALA A 38 19.73 -4.51 -44.00
N GLU A 39 18.97 -4.03 -43.01
CA GLU A 39 17.63 -4.50 -42.65
C GLU A 39 17.39 -6.02 -42.69
N GLY A 40 17.57 -6.71 -41.55
CA GLY A 40 17.33 -8.15 -41.53
C GLY A 40 17.36 -8.91 -40.20
N ALA A 41 17.20 -8.28 -39.02
CA ALA A 41 16.97 -9.03 -37.79
C ALA A 41 16.27 -8.22 -36.70
N ALA A 42 15.07 -8.69 -36.33
CA ALA A 42 14.33 -8.39 -35.10
C ALA A 42 14.16 -6.91 -34.71
N SER A 43 12.92 -6.46 -34.84
CA SER A 43 12.25 -5.67 -33.80
C SER A 43 12.37 -6.41 -32.45
N ARG A 44 13.51 -6.29 -31.77
CA ARG A 44 13.60 -6.62 -30.35
C ARG A 44 12.75 -5.56 -29.66
N ALA A 45 11.49 -5.93 -29.41
CA ALA A 45 10.51 -5.06 -28.80
C ALA A 45 11.15 -4.32 -27.64
N ALA A 46 11.15 -2.99 -27.72
CA ALA A 46 11.52 -2.17 -26.57
C ALA A 46 10.49 -2.52 -25.50
N VAL A 47 10.91 -3.31 -24.50
CA VAL A 47 10.13 -3.52 -23.30
C VAL A 47 9.77 -2.12 -22.78
N PRO A 48 8.48 -1.80 -22.58
CA PRO A 48 8.10 -0.55 -21.93
C PRO A 48 8.90 -0.46 -20.63
N PRO A 49 9.37 0.74 -20.23
CA PRO A 49 10.06 0.88 -18.97
C PRO A 49 9.16 0.33 -17.86
N GLU A 50 9.57 -0.78 -17.23
CA GLU A 50 8.83 -1.36 -16.13
C GLU A 50 8.68 -0.27 -15.07
N HIS A 51 7.43 0.12 -14.82
CA HIS A 51 7.13 1.39 -14.15
C HIS A 51 7.92 1.50 -12.84
N ALA A 52 8.87 2.44 -12.80
CA ALA A 52 9.61 2.74 -11.59
C ALA A 52 8.62 2.97 -10.43
N PRO A 53 8.91 2.47 -9.22
CA PRO A 53 7.98 2.58 -8.09
C PRO A 53 7.67 4.06 -7.84
N ASN A 54 6.40 4.42 -8.04
CA ASN A 54 5.93 5.78 -7.77
C ASN A 54 5.96 6.01 -6.26
N LEU A 55 6.67 7.06 -5.85
CA LEU A 55 6.69 7.48 -4.46
C LEU A 55 5.29 7.97 -4.04
N PRO A 56 4.71 7.42 -2.95
CA PRO A 56 3.39 7.85 -2.49
C PRO A 56 3.46 9.25 -1.87
N VAL A 57 2.45 10.07 -2.19
CA VAL A 57 2.30 11.41 -1.62
C VAL A 57 1.45 11.31 -0.36
N VAL A 58 2.04 11.61 0.79
CA VAL A 58 1.34 11.66 2.07
C VAL A 58 1.46 13.07 2.64
N MET A 59 0.35 13.65 3.09
CA MET A 59 0.30 14.94 3.75
C MET A 59 -0.49 14.83 5.05
N PHE A 60 0.02 15.41 6.13
CA PHE A 60 -0.66 15.51 7.41
C PHE A 60 -0.72 16.98 7.83
N ARG A 61 -1.92 17.54 8.01
CA ARG A 61 -2.16 18.92 8.46
C ARG A 61 -3.43 19.00 9.27
N ASP A 62 -3.43 19.82 10.32
CA ASP A 62 -4.64 20.16 11.10
C ASP A 62 -5.41 18.91 11.62
N GLY A 63 -4.67 17.86 11.99
CA GLY A 63 -5.21 16.56 12.43
C GLY A 63 -5.73 15.64 11.30
N GLN A 64 -5.68 16.10 10.05
CA GLN A 64 -6.20 15.41 8.88
C GLN A 64 -5.06 14.82 8.05
N LEU A 65 -5.27 13.59 7.55
CA LEU A 65 -4.35 12.84 6.70
C LEU A 65 -4.90 12.78 5.26
N TRP A 66 -4.01 12.96 4.30
CA TRP A 66 -4.22 12.69 2.88
C TRP A 66 -3.16 11.70 2.40
N ILE A 67 -3.58 10.70 1.63
CA ILE A 67 -2.73 9.70 1.00
C ILE A 67 -3.10 9.63 -0.48
N VAL A 68 -2.12 9.78 -1.36
CA VAL A 68 -2.27 9.55 -2.80
C VAL A 68 -1.16 8.60 -3.24
N ALA A 69 -1.54 7.38 -3.61
CA ALA A 69 -0.64 6.32 -4.02
C ALA A 69 -1.11 5.71 -5.33
N TYR A 70 -0.25 5.73 -6.35
CA TYR A 70 -0.52 5.13 -7.66
C TYR A 70 0.60 4.16 -8.01
N ASN A 71 0.41 2.86 -7.76
CA ASN A 71 1.45 1.82 -7.93
C ASN A 71 2.64 1.95 -6.94
N ALA A 72 2.36 2.45 -5.73
CA ALA A 72 3.31 2.43 -4.62
C ALA A 72 3.23 1.09 -3.87
N THR A 73 4.23 0.75 -3.05
CA THR A 73 4.08 -0.35 -2.07
C THR A 73 3.35 0.14 -0.82
N LEU A 74 2.62 -0.76 -0.15
CA LEU A 74 2.01 -0.47 1.16
C LEU A 74 3.08 -0.11 2.20
N GLY A 75 4.26 -0.74 2.14
CA GLY A 75 5.41 -0.41 2.99
C GLY A 75 5.88 1.05 2.81
N ASP A 76 6.00 1.53 1.56
CA ASP A 76 6.37 2.92 1.28
C ASP A 76 5.30 3.91 1.78
N VAL A 77 4.02 3.60 1.58
CA VAL A 77 2.90 4.44 2.05
C VAL A 77 2.95 4.56 3.56
N LEU A 78 3.06 3.43 4.28
CA LEU A 78 3.15 3.43 5.73
C LEU A 78 4.40 4.17 6.21
N ALA A 79 5.58 3.90 5.65
CA ALA A 79 6.81 4.61 6.00
C ALA A 79 6.68 6.14 5.84
N MET A 80 5.95 6.61 4.82
CA MET A 80 5.63 8.03 4.64
C MET A 80 4.60 8.55 5.64
N VAL A 81 3.58 7.78 6.00
CA VAL A 81 2.63 8.14 7.08
C VAL A 81 3.36 8.26 8.42
N GLY A 82 4.26 7.35 8.76
CA GLY A 82 5.05 7.41 10.00
C GLY A 82 5.90 8.68 10.08
N LYS A 83 6.58 9.04 8.97
CA LYS A 83 7.34 10.29 8.85
C LYS A 83 6.48 11.55 9.03
N GLN A 84 5.24 11.55 8.50
CA GLN A 84 4.36 12.73 8.55
C GLN A 84 3.56 12.85 9.87
N THR A 85 3.28 11.74 10.55
CA THR A 85 2.45 11.70 11.76
C THR A 85 3.25 11.54 13.06
N GLY A 86 4.52 11.11 12.97
CA GLY A 86 5.35 10.79 14.12
C GLY A 86 5.01 9.45 14.81
N ALA A 87 4.06 8.69 14.28
CA ALA A 87 3.69 7.38 14.82
C ALA A 87 4.81 6.35 14.62
N ALA A 88 5.11 5.55 15.66
CA ALA A 88 5.98 4.39 15.54
C ALA A 88 5.28 3.29 14.73
N LEU A 89 5.87 2.84 13.63
CA LEU A 89 5.28 1.80 12.79
C LEU A 89 6.11 0.52 12.89
N ASP A 90 5.46 -0.54 13.36
CA ASP A 90 6.00 -1.89 13.46
C ASP A 90 5.52 -2.67 12.23
N ILE A 91 6.33 -2.58 11.16
CA ILE A 91 6.01 -3.12 9.84
C ILE A 91 6.96 -4.32 9.59
N PRO A 92 6.44 -5.52 9.26
CA PRO A 92 7.30 -6.63 8.90
C PRO A 92 8.06 -6.34 7.59
N VAL A 93 9.24 -6.94 7.40
CA VAL A 93 10.10 -6.65 6.25
C VAL A 93 9.49 -7.05 4.90
N ASP A 94 8.54 -8.00 4.89
CA ASP A 94 7.95 -8.58 3.68
C ASP A 94 6.63 -7.91 3.25
N VAL A 95 6.54 -6.57 3.25
CA VAL A 95 5.36 -5.81 2.81
C VAL A 95 5.59 -5.19 1.42
N ASN A 96 5.46 -6.01 0.38
CA ASN A 96 5.60 -5.60 -1.04
C ASN A 96 4.24 -5.47 -1.77
N GLU A 97 3.12 -5.46 -1.02
CA GLU A 97 1.77 -5.30 -1.56
C GLU A 97 1.64 -3.97 -2.34
N ARG A 98 1.03 -4.00 -3.52
CA ARG A 98 0.90 -2.83 -4.41
C ARG A 98 -0.45 -2.17 -4.22
N VAL A 99 -0.44 -0.87 -3.90
CA VAL A 99 -1.65 -0.11 -3.60
C VAL A 99 -1.89 1.01 -4.62
N VAL A 100 -3.17 1.17 -4.98
CA VAL A 100 -3.68 2.26 -5.82
C VAL A 100 -4.86 2.89 -5.07
N VAL A 101 -4.59 3.94 -4.30
CA VAL A 101 -5.57 4.58 -3.42
C VAL A 101 -5.44 6.10 -3.42
N GLN A 102 -6.57 6.77 -3.23
CA GLN A 102 -6.64 8.20 -2.96
C GLN A 102 -7.59 8.41 -1.78
N LEU A 103 -7.03 8.77 -0.63
CA LEU A 103 -7.73 8.89 0.65
C LEU A 103 -7.51 10.29 1.23
N GLY A 104 -8.55 10.86 1.84
CA GLY A 104 -8.49 12.13 2.56
C GLY A 104 -9.52 13.17 2.06
N PRO A 105 -9.75 14.26 2.80
CA PRO A 105 -9.27 14.49 4.17
C PRO A 105 -9.92 13.53 5.17
N GLY A 106 -9.22 13.17 6.24
CA GLY A 106 -9.82 12.44 7.35
C GLY A 106 -8.88 12.26 8.53
N PRO A 107 -9.40 11.93 9.73
CA PRO A 107 -8.55 11.63 10.88
C PRO A 107 -7.67 10.40 10.58
N VAL A 108 -6.41 10.44 11.06
CA VAL A 108 -5.39 9.42 10.81
C VAL A 108 -5.92 8.00 10.98
N ARG A 109 -6.68 7.76 12.06
CA ARG A 109 -7.26 6.46 12.44
C ARG A 109 -8.25 5.92 11.41
N ARG A 110 -9.05 6.78 10.77
CA ARG A 110 -10.00 6.40 9.70
C ARG A 110 -9.28 6.13 8.39
N VAL A 111 -8.35 7.01 8.01
CA VAL A 111 -7.60 6.91 6.75
C VAL A 111 -6.67 5.68 6.75
N LEU A 112 -5.99 5.39 7.86
CA LEU A 112 -5.21 4.14 8.00
C LEU A 112 -6.12 2.90 8.08
N GLY A 113 -7.27 2.99 8.75
CA GLY A 113 -8.25 1.90 8.77
C GLY A 113 -8.71 1.53 7.36
N GLU A 114 -9.02 2.51 6.50
CA GLU A 114 -9.42 2.26 5.10
C GLU A 114 -8.27 1.77 4.23
N LEU A 115 -7.04 2.27 4.43
CA LEU A 115 -5.85 1.77 3.74
C LEU A 115 -5.58 0.30 4.06
N LEU A 116 -5.69 -0.09 5.34
CA LEU A 116 -5.32 -1.42 5.82
C LEU A 116 -6.45 -2.45 5.71
N ALA A 117 -7.72 -2.02 5.68
CA ALA A 117 -8.87 -2.92 5.53
C ALA A 117 -8.90 -3.67 4.19
N GLY A 118 -8.20 -3.15 3.17
CA GLY A 118 -8.03 -3.81 1.87
C GLY A 118 -6.80 -4.72 1.77
N SER A 119 -5.97 -4.82 2.83
CA SER A 119 -4.67 -5.51 2.81
C SER A 119 -4.71 -6.90 3.44
N ASP A 120 -3.69 -7.71 3.16
CA ASP A 120 -3.52 -9.06 3.76
C ASP A 120 -2.91 -9.03 5.18
N PHE A 121 -3.10 -7.91 5.90
CA PHE A 121 -2.52 -7.67 7.23
C PHE A 121 -3.59 -7.36 8.28
N ASN A 122 -3.48 -8.03 9.41
CA ASN A 122 -4.12 -7.57 10.65
C ASN A 122 -3.35 -6.38 11.20
N PHE A 123 -4.05 -5.44 11.83
CA PHE A 123 -3.43 -4.23 12.37
C PHE A 123 -3.96 -3.86 13.76
N VAL A 124 -3.10 -3.24 14.57
CA VAL A 124 -3.45 -2.66 15.88
C VAL A 124 -2.94 -1.24 15.94
N MET A 125 -3.84 -0.29 16.25
CA MET A 125 -3.54 1.14 16.40
C MET A 125 -3.62 1.57 17.87
N LEU A 126 -2.50 2.00 18.43
CA LEU A 126 -2.41 2.53 19.79
C LEU A 126 -2.55 4.06 19.75
N GLY A 127 -3.45 4.62 20.56
CA GLY A 127 -3.61 6.07 20.70
C GLY A 127 -2.45 6.73 21.45
N SER A 128 -2.28 8.05 21.29
CA SER A 128 -1.38 8.84 22.14
C SER A 128 -2.04 9.12 23.49
N GLN A 129 -1.23 9.24 24.56
CA GLN A 129 -1.74 9.60 25.90
C GLN A 129 -2.26 11.04 25.95
N GLY A 130 -1.70 11.95 25.14
CA GLY A 130 -2.11 13.35 25.09
C GLY A 130 -3.20 13.68 24.07
N ASP A 131 -3.42 12.80 23.08
CA ASP A 131 -4.46 12.95 22.06
C ASP A 131 -5.02 11.58 21.65
N PRO A 132 -6.26 11.25 22.06
CA PRO A 132 -6.97 10.04 21.64
C PRO A 132 -7.34 9.98 20.15
N GLN A 133 -7.15 11.04 19.36
CA GLN A 133 -7.30 11.02 17.90
C GLN A 133 -5.98 10.71 17.18
N ALA A 134 -4.84 11.11 17.75
CA ALA A 134 -3.49 10.74 17.27
C ALA A 134 -3.14 9.27 17.56
N ILE A 135 -2.24 8.71 16.73
CA ILE A 135 -1.72 7.35 16.87
C ILE A 135 -0.27 7.45 17.34
N ALA A 136 0.07 6.76 18.43
CA ALA A 136 1.44 6.66 18.93
C ALA A 136 2.18 5.45 18.32
N LYS A 137 1.49 4.31 18.13
CA LYS A 137 2.05 3.11 17.50
C LYS A 137 1.04 2.40 16.60
N LEU A 138 1.50 1.90 15.46
CA LEU A 138 0.80 0.96 14.59
C LEU A 138 1.60 -0.35 14.56
N VAL A 139 0.95 -1.49 14.69
CA VAL A 139 1.55 -2.82 14.53
C VAL A 139 0.83 -3.57 13.42
N LEU A 140 1.58 -4.15 12.48
CA LEU A 140 1.06 -5.02 11.42
C LEU A 140 1.48 -6.48 11.66
N THR A 141 0.55 -7.41 11.44
CA THR A 141 0.79 -8.86 11.46
C THR A 141 0.18 -9.46 10.20
N ARG A 142 0.90 -10.34 9.49
CA ARG A 142 0.32 -11.08 8.35
C ARG A 142 -0.95 -11.81 8.77
N LYS A 143 -1.97 -11.75 7.93
CA LYS A 143 -3.16 -12.60 8.05
C LYS A 143 -2.81 -14.00 7.53
N PRO A 144 -3.24 -15.08 8.19
CA PRO A 144 -3.14 -16.41 7.59
C PRO A 144 -4.00 -16.43 6.33
N GLY A 145 -3.39 -16.74 5.18
CA GLY A 145 -4.14 -17.04 3.96
C GLY A 145 -4.90 -18.34 4.12
N ASN A 146 -5.97 -18.53 3.34
CA ASN A 146 -6.68 -19.80 3.27
C ASN A 146 -5.84 -20.89 2.55
N ASP A 147 -4.68 -20.49 2.05
CA ASP A 147 -3.75 -21.18 1.18
C ASP A 147 -2.52 -21.69 1.94
N ASP A 148 -2.46 -21.49 3.27
CA ASP A 148 -1.42 -22.05 4.14
C ASP A 148 -1.90 -23.38 4.76
N PRO A 149 -1.48 -24.54 4.23
CA PRO A 149 -1.84 -25.84 4.81
C PRO A 149 -1.12 -26.14 6.13
N THR A 150 -0.28 -25.24 6.65
CA THR A 150 0.58 -25.43 7.83
C THR A 150 0.05 -24.67 9.04
N SER A 151 -1.26 -24.77 9.30
CA SER A 151 -1.83 -24.47 10.62
C SER A 151 -2.67 -25.59 11.24
N PRO A 152 -2.19 -26.85 11.32
CA PRO A 152 -2.89 -27.92 12.04
C PRO A 152 -2.82 -27.79 13.58
N GLN A 153 -1.91 -26.99 14.14
CA GLN A 153 -1.48 -27.15 15.54
C GLN A 153 -2.30 -26.42 16.62
N LEU A 154 -3.34 -25.66 16.25
CA LEU A 154 -4.30 -25.07 17.20
C LEU A 154 -5.70 -25.74 17.19
N ALA A 155 -5.91 -26.72 16.31
CA ALA A 155 -7.14 -27.53 16.29
C ALA A 155 -7.11 -28.66 17.34
N GLU A 156 -5.95 -29.26 17.59
CA GLU A 156 -5.79 -30.52 18.34
C GLU A 156 -5.85 -30.38 19.87
N LEU A 157 -5.78 -29.15 20.40
CA LEU A 157 -5.89 -28.89 21.85
C LEU A 157 -7.34 -28.58 22.30
N ARG A 158 -8.34 -28.73 21.42
CA ARG A 158 -9.74 -28.78 21.86
C ARG A 158 -10.05 -30.20 22.35
N PRO A 159 -10.31 -30.44 23.65
CA PRO A 159 -10.91 -31.69 24.08
C PRO A 159 -12.28 -31.81 23.41
N GLN A 160 -12.39 -32.69 22.41
CA GLN A 160 -13.64 -33.03 21.75
C GLN A 160 -14.61 -33.57 22.82
N PRO A 161 -15.72 -32.88 23.14
CA PRO A 161 -16.76 -33.50 23.95
C PRO A 161 -17.38 -34.59 23.07
N SER A 162 -17.02 -35.84 23.34
CA SER A 162 -17.66 -36.99 22.73
C SER A 162 -19.13 -36.99 23.12
N TYR A 163 -20.00 -36.55 22.21
CA TYR A 163 -21.46 -36.70 22.30
C TYR A 163 -21.88 -38.17 22.10
N ALA A 164 -21.13 -39.09 22.69
CA ALA A 164 -21.40 -40.51 22.81
C ALA A 164 -22.53 -40.71 23.83
N SER A 165 -23.76 -40.39 23.41
CA SER A 165 -24.99 -41.13 23.72
C SER A 165 -25.05 -41.86 25.07
N ILE A 166 -25.18 -41.13 26.19
CA ILE A 166 -25.57 -41.68 27.50
C ILE A 166 -26.66 -40.83 28.14
N VAL A 167 -27.92 -41.09 27.79
CA VAL A 167 -29.04 -41.13 28.77
C VAL A 167 -30.01 -42.24 28.34
N ARG A 168 -29.72 -43.48 28.75
CA ARG A 168 -30.79 -44.43 29.07
C ARG A 168 -31.18 -44.21 30.53
N ARG A 169 -32.49 -44.30 30.81
CA ARG A 169 -33.14 -44.71 32.09
C ARG A 169 -33.97 -43.64 32.84
N SER A 170 -35.27 -43.67 32.54
CA SER A 170 -36.39 -43.69 33.50
C SER A 170 -36.64 -42.52 34.46
N ALA A 171 -37.55 -41.60 34.09
CA ALA A 171 -38.49 -40.87 34.96
C ALA A 171 -39.47 -40.04 34.08
N ILE A 172 -40.73 -39.70 34.42
CA ILE A 172 -41.82 -40.24 35.27
C ILE A 172 -43.12 -39.82 34.52
N PRO A 173 -44.20 -40.62 34.41
CA PRO A 173 -45.45 -40.15 33.81
C PRO A 173 -46.10 -39.09 34.70
N ARG A 174 -46.28 -37.86 34.19
CA ARG A 174 -47.11 -36.84 34.86
C ARG A 174 -48.53 -36.95 34.33
N ASP A 175 -49.40 -37.51 35.18
CA ASP A 175 -50.83 -37.57 34.98
C ASP A 175 -51.43 -36.15 34.91
N PRO A 176 -52.28 -35.83 33.90
CA PRO A 176 -53.02 -34.58 33.86
C PRO A 176 -54.28 -34.70 34.74
N GLY A 177 -54.17 -34.23 35.99
CA GLY A 177 -55.31 -34.18 36.91
C GLY A 177 -56.52 -33.42 36.34
N PRO A 178 -57.75 -33.79 36.71
CA PRO A 178 -58.97 -33.29 36.08
C PRO A 178 -59.23 -31.80 36.36
N PRO A 179 -59.93 -31.09 35.45
CA PRO A 179 -60.41 -29.73 35.73
C PRO A 179 -61.45 -29.73 36.85
N LEU A 180 -61.33 -28.76 37.75
CA LEU A 180 -62.30 -28.44 38.81
C LEU A 180 -63.32 -27.40 38.29
N PRO A 181 -64.47 -27.23 38.98
CA PRO A 181 -65.81 -27.21 38.37
C PRO A 181 -66.19 -25.97 37.55
#